data_AF-A0A6L5FIK4-F1
#
_entry.id   AF-A0A6L5FIK4-F1
#
_cell.length_a   1.000
_cell.length_b   1.000
_cell.length_c   1.000
_cell.angle_alpha   90.00
_cell.angle_beta   90.00
_cell.angle_gamma   90.00
#
_symmetry.space_group_name_H-M   'P 1'
#
loop_
_entity.id
_entity.type
_entity.pdbx_description
1 polymer ?
#
loop_
_entity_poly.entity_id
_entity_poly.type
_entity_poly.pdbx_seq_one_letter_code
_entity_poly.pdbx_strand_id
1 'polypeptide(L)'
;MFSLKTHAIISGTIFALLVLPGIGFDVIYDETPTTTGSPTMDTAIKIGVFTLFLALGFSLVPLMIKLWLAGQERIANRILAVVRGRGSTGDNVGVTEKLASANVAFVGVIARHQTRIVLIAWALYALGFAIAIPAMIQDGFFSPQP
;
A
#
# COMPACT_ATOMS: atom_id res chain seq x y z
N MET A 1 -0.77 -11.57 -12.48
CA MET A 1 -0.80 -10.53 -11.43
C MET A 1 -2.06 -9.69 -11.63
N PHE A 2 -2.80 -9.36 -10.57
CA PHE A 2 -4.01 -8.53 -10.71
C PHE A 2 -3.70 -7.13 -11.25
N SER A 3 -4.68 -6.43 -11.83
CA SER A 3 -4.53 -5.08 -12.37
C SER A 3 -4.22 -4.04 -11.27
N LEU A 4 -3.71 -2.85 -11.64
CA LEU A 4 -3.62 -1.69 -10.74
C LEU A 4 -5.02 -1.35 -10.18
N LYS A 5 -6.04 -1.39 -11.04
CA LYS A 5 -7.44 -1.14 -10.64
C LYS A 5 -7.88 -2.11 -9.54
N THR A 6 -7.57 -3.39 -9.69
CA THR A 6 -7.93 -4.42 -8.71
C THR A 6 -7.29 -4.15 -7.35
N HIS A 7 -6.00 -3.82 -7.31
CA HIS A 7 -5.33 -3.53 -6.04
C HIS A 7 -5.87 -2.25 -5.40
N ALA A 8 -6.14 -1.21 -6.19
CA ALA A 8 -6.71 0.05 -5.69
C ALA A 8 -8.10 -0.16 -5.08
N ILE A 9 -8.94 -0.98 -5.72
CA ILE A 9 -10.25 -1.36 -5.18
C ILE A 9 -10.08 -2.15 -3.89
N ILE A 10 -9.25 -3.20 -3.87
CA ILE A 10 -9.03 -4.02 -2.67
C ILE A 10 -8.49 -3.16 -1.52
N SER A 11 -7.45 -2.37 -1.74
CA SER A 11 -6.87 -1.50 -0.70
C SER A 11 -7.87 -0.44 -0.24
N GLY A 12 -8.62 0.15 -1.17
CA GLY A 12 -9.65 1.15 -0.85
C GLY A 12 -10.80 0.56 -0.04
N THR A 13 -11.28 -0.63 -0.40
CA THR A 13 -12.33 -1.35 0.35
C THR A 13 -11.85 -1.73 1.74
N ILE A 14 -10.65 -2.31 1.88
CA ILE A 14 -10.11 -2.67 3.20
C ILE A 14 -9.89 -1.41 4.05
N PHE A 15 -9.36 -0.34 3.47
CA PHE A 15 -9.19 0.94 4.17
C PHE A 15 -10.53 1.53 4.63
N ALA A 16 -11.55 1.52 3.78
CA ALA A 16 -12.89 1.94 4.16
C ALA A 16 -13.46 1.08 5.28
N LEU A 17 -13.28 -0.24 5.24
CA LEU A 17 -13.68 -1.16 6.31
C LEU A 17 -12.93 -0.92 7.63
N LEU A 18 -11.71 -0.38 7.59
CA LEU A 18 -10.96 -0.01 8.80
C LEU A 18 -11.41 1.35 9.36
N VAL A 19 -11.74 2.31 8.50
CA VAL A 19 -12.03 3.70 8.89
C VAL A 19 -13.50 3.90 9.26
N LEU A 20 -14.43 3.31 8.50
CA LEU A 20 -15.87 3.48 8.71
C LEU A 20 -16.32 3.07 10.12
N PRO A 21 -15.82 1.98 10.72
CA PRO A 21 -16.13 1.66 12.10
C PRO A 21 -15.62 2.75 13.06
N GLY A 22 -14.41 3.28 12.88
CA GLY A 22 -13.88 4.33 13.77
C GLY A 22 -14.71 5.62 13.74
N ILE A 23 -15.21 6.02 12.57
CA ILE A 23 -16.06 7.21 12.43
C ILE A 23 -17.51 6.92 12.86
N GLY A 24 -18.04 5.75 12.48
CA GLY A 24 -19.43 5.37 12.72
C GLY A 24 -19.71 4.94 14.15
N PHE A 25 -18.75 4.30 14.82
CA PHE A 25 -18.89 3.93 16.23
C PHE A 25 -18.92 5.15 17.14
N ASP A 26 -18.09 6.18 16.91
CA ASP A 26 -18.14 7.42 17.69
C ASP A 26 -19.51 8.11 17.61
N VAL A 27 -20.12 8.15 16.41
CA VAL A 27 -21.44 8.78 16.20
C VAL A 27 -22.58 7.97 16.85
N ILE A 28 -22.45 6.66 16.97
CA ILE A 28 -23.49 5.77 17.51
C ILE A 28 -23.34 5.59 19.03
N TYR A 29 -22.11 5.62 19.57
CA TYR A 29 -21.85 5.42 21.00
C TYR A 29 -22.09 6.65 21.87
N ASP A 30 -22.17 7.85 21.28
CA ASP A 30 -22.48 9.07 22.05
C ASP A 30 -23.90 9.06 22.67
N GLU A 31 -24.80 8.17 22.22
CA GLU A 31 -26.19 8.12 22.69
C GLU A 31 -26.56 6.86 23.51
N THR A 32 -25.66 5.88 23.68
CA THR A 32 -25.98 4.65 24.41
C THR A 32 -25.06 4.42 25.61
N PRO A 33 -25.59 4.30 26.85
CA PRO A 33 -24.79 3.98 28.02
C PRO A 33 -24.22 2.57 27.84
N THR A 34 -22.92 2.54 27.51
CA THR A 34 -21.97 1.43 27.62
C THR A 34 -22.62 0.05 27.77
N THR A 35 -23.10 -0.50 26.65
CA THR A 35 -23.29 -1.94 26.60
C THR A 35 -21.91 -2.55 26.69
N THR A 36 -21.57 -3.06 27.86
CA THR A 36 -20.40 -3.89 28.13
C THR A 36 -20.41 -5.05 27.16
N GLY A 37 -19.77 -4.87 26.01
CA GLY A 37 -19.53 -5.94 25.06
C GLY A 37 -18.83 -7.07 25.81
N SER A 38 -19.30 -8.30 25.62
CA SER A 38 -18.65 -9.46 26.23
C SER A 38 -17.14 -9.38 25.95
N PRO A 39 -16.25 -9.67 26.93
CA PRO A 39 -14.80 -9.64 26.72
C PRO A 39 -14.35 -10.48 25.52
N THR A 40 -15.10 -11.54 25.19
CA THR A 40 -14.88 -12.35 23.99
C THR A 40 -15.10 -11.57 22.68
N MET A 41 -16.07 -10.65 22.65
CA MET A 41 -16.40 -9.83 21.48
C MET A 41 -15.34 -8.74 21.24
N ASP A 42 -14.79 -8.13 22.29
CA ASP A 42 -13.69 -7.17 22.19
C ASP A 42 -12.43 -7.82 21.58
N THR A 43 -12.02 -8.97 22.12
CA THR A 43 -10.90 -9.74 21.54
C THR A 43 -11.14 -10.12 20.08
N ALA A 44 -12.36 -10.57 19.74
CA ALA A 44 -12.70 -10.93 18.36
C ALA A 44 -12.61 -9.73 17.40
N ILE A 45 -13.08 -8.55 17.82
CA ILE A 45 -12.98 -7.32 17.04
C ILE A 45 -11.51 -6.91 16.85
N LYS A 46 -10.70 -6.92 17.92
CA LYS A 46 -9.25 -6.62 17.84
C LYS A 46 -8.53 -7.52 16.83
N ILE A 47 -8.80 -8.83 16.88
CA ILE A 47 -8.23 -9.80 15.93
C ILE A 47 -8.71 -9.50 14.51
N GLY A 48 -10.00 -9.20 14.32
CA GLY A 48 -10.57 -8.85 13.03
C GLY A 48 -9.93 -7.60 12.42
N VAL A 49 -9.84 -6.51 13.18
CA VAL A 49 -9.22 -5.24 12.79
C VAL A 49 -7.73 -5.45 12.48
N PHE A 50 -7.01 -6.19 13.32
CA PHE A 50 -5.61 -6.52 13.07
C PHE A 50 -5.45 -7.29 11.76
N THR A 51 -6.29 -8.29 11.50
CA THR A 51 -6.27 -9.07 10.25
C THR A 51 -6.54 -8.20 9.02
N LEU A 52 -7.52 -7.29 9.10
CA LEU A 52 -7.80 -6.29 8.06
C LEU A 52 -6.60 -5.38 7.81
N PHE A 53 -5.94 -4.91 8.87
CA PHE A 53 -4.73 -4.10 8.77
C PHE A 53 -3.58 -4.85 8.08
N LEU A 54 -3.37 -6.12 8.41
CA LEU A 54 -2.39 -6.97 7.72
C LEU A 54 -2.72 -7.09 6.23
N ALA A 55 -3.97 -7.41 5.90
CA ALA A 55 -4.44 -7.53 4.51
C ALA A 55 -4.24 -6.22 3.73
N LEU A 56 -4.46 -5.06 4.37
CA LEU A 56 -4.18 -3.75 3.79
C LEU A 56 -2.69 -3.61 3.46
N GLY A 57 -1.80 -3.91 4.41
CA GLY A 57 -0.35 -3.84 4.24
C GLY A 57 0.14 -4.69 3.06
N PHE A 58 -0.29 -5.95 2.99
CA PHE A 58 0.05 -6.85 1.88
C PHE A 58 -0.46 -6.35 0.51
N SER A 59 -1.63 -5.71 0.48
CA SER A 59 -2.23 -5.13 -0.73
C SER A 59 -1.56 -3.82 -1.17
N LEU A 60 -1.09 -2.99 -0.22
CA LEU A 60 -0.46 -1.70 -0.50
C LEU A 60 0.89 -1.83 -1.20
N VAL A 61 1.69 -2.84 -0.87
CA VAL A 61 3.02 -3.04 -1.50
C VAL A 61 2.97 -3.09 -3.03
N PRO A 62 2.21 -4.02 -3.67
CA PRO A 62 2.09 -4.06 -5.12
C PRO A 62 1.39 -2.83 -5.71
N LEU A 63 0.47 -2.20 -4.97
CA LEU A 63 -0.15 -0.94 -5.39
C LEU A 63 0.89 0.17 -5.51
N MET A 64 1.71 0.35 -4.47
CA MET A 64 2.73 1.41 -4.40
C MET A 64 3.76 1.27 -5.52
N ILE A 65 4.23 0.04 -5.76
CA ILE A 65 5.18 -0.25 -6.85
C ILE A 65 4.58 0.12 -8.20
N LYS A 66 3.33 -0.28 -8.48
CA LYS A 66 2.69 0.05 -9.75
C LYS A 66 2.42 1.54 -9.92
N LEU A 67 2.01 2.23 -8.84
CA LEU A 67 1.78 3.66 -8.86
C LEU A 67 3.09 4.42 -9.13
N TRP A 68 4.18 3.99 -8.49
CA TRP A 68 5.52 4.52 -8.72
C TRP A 68 5.97 4.32 -10.17
N LEU A 69 5.87 3.10 -10.70
CA LEU A 69 6.23 2.80 -12.10
C LEU A 69 5.40 3.61 -13.09
N ALA A 70 4.08 3.69 -12.89
CA ALA A 70 3.20 4.50 -13.73
C ALA A 70 3.54 6.00 -13.65
N GLY A 71 3.96 6.49 -12.48
CA GLY A 71 4.44 7.86 -12.30
C GLY A 71 5.72 8.13 -13.09
N GLN A 72 6.73 7.26 -12.96
CA GLN A 72 8.00 7.36 -13.66
C GLN A 72 7.82 7.33 -15.19
N GLU A 73 6.95 6.46 -15.70
CA GLU A 73 6.63 6.39 -17.12
C GLU A 73 5.96 7.67 -17.62
N ARG A 74 5.00 8.22 -16.87
CA ARG A 74 4.35 9.51 -17.21
C ARG A 74 5.34 10.67 -17.26
N ILE A 75 6.28 10.73 -16.31
CA ILE A 75 7.31 11.77 -16.27
C ILE A 75 8.24 11.64 -17.49
N ALA A 76 8.74 10.43 -17.76
CA ALA A 76 9.62 10.19 -18.90
C ALA A 76 8.96 10.54 -20.24
N ASN A 77 7.69 10.14 -20.43
CA ASN A 77 6.94 10.43 -21.65
C ASN A 77 6.68 11.94 -21.84
N ARG A 78 6.41 12.68 -20.75
CA ARG A 78 6.26 14.15 -20.81
C ARG A 78 7.56 14.85 -21.17
N ILE A 79 8.70 14.41 -20.61
CA ILE A 79 10.00 14.96 -20.96
C ILE A 79 10.29 14.73 -22.45
N LEU A 80 10.06 13.52 -22.96
CA LEU A 80 10.23 13.21 -24.38
C LEU A 80 9.33 14.07 -25.28
N ALA A 81 8.08 14.30 -24.89
CA ALA A 81 7.16 15.16 -25.65
C ALA A 81 7.66 16.61 -25.70
N VAL A 82 8.14 17.16 -24.57
CA VAL A 82 8.69 18.53 -24.51
C VAL A 82 9.98 18.63 -25.35
N VAL A 83 10.89 17.68 -25.23
CA VAL A 83 12.16 17.65 -25.97
C VAL A 83 11.90 17.58 -27.47
N ARG A 84 10.99 16.72 -27.92
CA ARG A 84 10.62 16.60 -29.34
C ARG A 84 9.89 17.83 -29.87
N GLY A 85 9.05 18.47 -29.04
CA GLY A 85 8.30 19.67 -29.41
C GLY A 85 9.13 20.96 -29.47
N ARG A 86 10.26 21.03 -28.75
CA ARG A 86 11.06 22.26 -28.65
C ARG A 86 11.97 22.52 -29.86
N GLY A 87 12.09 21.59 -30.80
CA GLY A 87 13.03 21.68 -31.91
C GLY A 87 14.48 21.60 -31.44
N SER A 88 15.33 20.98 -32.24
CA SER A 88 16.73 20.69 -31.94
C SER A 88 17.61 21.96 -31.91
N THR A 89 17.42 22.87 -30.97
CA THR A 89 18.14 24.15 -30.91
C THR A 89 19.03 24.30 -29.67
N GLY A 90 19.38 23.21 -28.98
CA GLY A 90 20.29 23.27 -27.83
C GLY A 90 21.12 22.02 -27.64
N ASP A 91 22.41 22.20 -27.31
CA ASP A 91 23.41 21.14 -27.10
C ASP A 91 23.00 20.07 -26.06
N ASN A 92 22.01 20.35 -25.21
CA ASN A 92 21.54 19.45 -24.16
C ASN A 92 20.37 18.53 -24.58
N VAL A 93 19.79 18.70 -25.78
CA VAL A 93 18.66 17.89 -26.26
C VAL A 93 19.02 16.39 -26.28
N GLY A 94 20.23 16.06 -26.77
CA GLY A 94 20.71 14.68 -26.81
C GLY A 94 20.95 14.06 -25.42
N VAL A 95 21.36 14.87 -24.44
CA VAL A 95 21.54 14.40 -23.05
C VAL A 95 20.18 14.09 -22.42
N THR A 96 19.20 14.98 -22.61
CA THR A 96 17.86 14.83 -22.05
C THR A 96 17.14 13.60 -22.63
N GLU A 97 17.28 13.34 -23.92
CA GLU A 97 16.70 12.16 -24.58
C GLU A 97 17.36 10.86 -24.11
N LYS A 98 18.69 10.86 -23.93
CA LYS A 98 19.42 9.71 -23.34
C LYS A 98 18.98 9.43 -21.91
N LEU A 99 18.80 10.46 -21.09
CA LEU A 99 18.32 10.29 -19.71
C LEU A 99 16.89 9.76 -19.65
N ALA A 100 15.99 10.30 -20.48
CA ALA A 100 14.60 9.83 -20.53
C ALA A 100 14.50 8.38 -21.02
N SER A 101 15.24 8.01 -22.08
CA SER A 101 15.28 6.63 -22.59
C SER A 101 15.92 5.66 -21.59
N ALA A 102 16.98 6.06 -20.90
CA ALA A 102 17.58 5.28 -19.83
C ALA A 102 16.58 5.05 -18.67
N ASN A 103 15.78 6.06 -18.31
CA ASN A 103 14.75 5.91 -17.29
C ASN A 103 13.67 4.91 -17.72
N VAL A 104 13.18 4.99 -18.97
CA VAL A 104 12.21 4.01 -19.51
C VAL A 104 12.78 2.59 -19.48
N ALA A 105 14.04 2.41 -19.87
CA ALA A 105 14.70 1.11 -19.82
C ALA A 105 14.81 0.58 -18.37
N PHE A 106 15.18 1.43 -17.42
CA PHE A 106 15.26 1.11 -16.00
C PHE A 106 13.90 0.71 -15.41
N VAL A 107 12.85 1.50 -15.68
CA VAL A 107 11.46 1.19 -15.29
C VAL A 107 11.04 -0.17 -15.86
N GLY A 108 11.42 -0.46 -17.12
CA GLY A 108 11.19 -1.77 -17.75
C GLY A 108 11.90 -2.93 -17.05
N VAL A 109 13.13 -2.74 -16.56
CA VAL A 109 13.86 -3.74 -15.77
C VAL A 109 13.14 -4.02 -14.45
N ILE A 110 12.70 -2.97 -13.75
CA ILE A 110 11.96 -3.12 -12.48
C ILE A 110 10.62 -3.83 -12.73
N ALA A 111 9.89 -3.46 -13.78
CA ALA A 111 8.62 -4.09 -14.13
C ALA A 111 8.79 -5.60 -14.39
N ARG A 112 9.89 -6.02 -15.05
CA ARG A 112 10.21 -7.45 -15.24
C ARG A 112 10.49 -8.19 -13.94
N HIS A 113 11.02 -7.52 -12.93
CA HIS A 113 11.32 -8.09 -11.62
C HIS A 113 10.23 -7.84 -10.58
N GLN A 114 9.12 -7.22 -10.96
CA GLN A 114 8.06 -6.79 -10.05
C GLN A 114 7.58 -7.94 -9.15
N THR A 115 7.34 -9.14 -9.71
CA THR A 115 6.92 -10.31 -8.93
C THR A 115 7.94 -10.68 -7.86
N ARG A 116 9.24 -10.65 -8.18
CA ARG A 116 10.30 -10.97 -7.21
C ARG A 116 10.39 -9.90 -6.12
N ILE A 117 10.31 -8.62 -6.48
CA ILE A 117 10.31 -7.51 -5.52
C ILE A 117 9.13 -7.63 -4.55
N VAL A 118 7.93 -7.92 -5.07
CA VAL A 118 6.73 -8.12 -4.24
C VAL A 118 6.91 -9.31 -3.31
N LEU A 119 7.42 -10.45 -3.80
CA LEU A 119 7.65 -11.62 -2.97
C LEU A 119 8.68 -11.37 -1.87
N ILE A 120 9.78 -10.66 -2.17
CA ILE A 120 10.78 -10.28 -1.17
C ILE A 120 10.16 -9.38 -0.11
N ALA A 121 9.40 -8.36 -0.52
CA ALA A 121 8.70 -7.47 0.40
C ALA A 121 7.70 -8.24 1.29
N TRP A 122 6.94 -9.16 0.70
CA TRP A 122 6.02 -10.03 1.45
C TRP A 122 6.74 -10.96 2.42
N ALA A 123 7.89 -11.53 2.03
CA ALA A 123 8.70 -12.35 2.92
C ALA A 123 9.25 -11.55 4.11
N LEU A 124 9.71 -10.32 3.88
CA LEU A 124 10.14 -9.42 4.95
C LEU A 124 8.98 -9.04 5.89
N TYR A 125 7.79 -8.76 5.34
CA TYR A 125 6.59 -8.54 6.15
C TYR A 125 6.24 -9.77 7.00
N ALA A 126 6.21 -10.96 6.39
CA ALA A 126 5.92 -12.20 7.09
C ALA A 126 6.94 -12.47 8.21
N LEU A 127 8.22 -12.21 7.96
CA LEU A 127 9.28 -12.31 8.97
C LEU A 127 9.06 -11.33 10.12
N GLY A 128 8.73 -10.07 9.81
CA GLY A 128 8.39 -9.07 10.83
C GLY A 128 7.20 -9.50 11.69
N PHE A 129 6.14 -10.07 11.08
CA PHE A 129 4.98 -10.58 11.81
C PHE A 129 5.30 -11.81 12.65
N ALA A 130 6.17 -12.71 12.18
CA ALA A 130 6.62 -13.85 12.95
C ALA A 130 7.29 -13.44 14.29
N ILE A 131 7.88 -12.25 14.34
CA ILE A 131 8.50 -11.68 15.54
C ILE A 131 7.48 -10.85 16.34
N ALA A 132 6.70 -10.00 15.67
CA ALA A 132 5.79 -9.07 16.32
C ALA A 132 4.57 -9.75 16.98
N ILE A 133 4.01 -10.80 16.36
CA ILE A 133 2.81 -11.47 16.88
C ILE A 133 3.06 -12.07 18.27
N PRO A 134 4.13 -12.86 18.50
CA PRO A 134 4.45 -13.36 19.84
C PRO A 134 4.61 -12.24 20.88
N ALA A 135 5.28 -11.14 20.53
CA ALA A 135 5.46 -10.00 21.43
C ALA A 135 4.12 -9.35 21.80
N MET A 136 3.25 -9.10 20.82
CA MET A 136 1.90 -8.56 21.09
C MET A 136 1.05 -9.47 21.97
N ILE A 137 1.18 -10.80 21.82
CA ILE A 137 0.48 -11.76 22.68
C ILE A 137 1.01 -11.67 24.12
N GLN A 138 2.33 -11.57 24.29
CA GLN A 138 2.97 -11.45 25.62
C GLN A 138 2.57 -10.14 26.33
N ASP A 139 2.42 -9.05 25.57
CA ASP A 139 2.00 -7.74 26.09
C ASP A 139 0.49 -7.66 26.35
N GLY A 140 -0.28 -8.73 26.08
CA GLY A 140 -1.72 -8.77 26.30
C GLY A 140 -2.52 -7.89 25.33
N PHE A 141 -1.98 -7.58 24.13
CA PHE A 141 -2.64 -6.73 23.14
C PHE A 141 -4.06 -7.20 22.78
N PHE A 142 -4.27 -8.52 22.73
CA PHE A 142 -5.57 -9.14 22.42
C PHE A 142 -6.44 -9.41 23.65
N SER A 143 -5.94 -9.13 24.85
CA SER A 143 -6.70 -9.31 26.08
C SER A 143 -7.81 -8.25 26.19
N PRO A 144 -8.94 -8.59 26.84
CA PRO A 144 -9.95 -7.60 27.20
C PRO A 144 -9.32 -6.51 28.08
N GLN A 145 -9.67 -5.25 27.86
CA GLN A 145 -9.29 -4.19 28.79
C GLN A 145 -10.11 -4.32 30.08
N PRO A 146 -9.50 -4.12 31.26
CA PRO A 146 -10.20 -4.15 32.54
C PRO A 146 -11.20 -3.01 32.70
#